data_AF-A0A089LFZ5-F1
#
_entry.id   AF-A0A089LFZ5-F1
#
_cell.length_a   1.000
_cell.length_b   1.000
_cell.length_c   1.000
_cell.angle_alpha   90.00
_cell.angle_beta   90.00
_cell.angle_gamma   90.00
#
_symmetry.space_group_name_H-M   'P 1'
#
loop_
_entity.id
_entity.type
_entity.pdbx_description
1 polymer ?
#
loop_
_entity_poly.entity_id
_entity_poly.type
_entity_poly.pdbx_seq_one_letter_code
_entity_poly.pdbx_strand_id
1 'polypeptide(L)'
;MSKLWALYSREMLEAVRSYKLIWIPVVFIILGIMQPLVTFYMADILAASSNVPAGFMDSYEMPGAAAVMAQALGQYGTIGILILTLGTMNSLAGERSSGTAELLMARPVSPVSIVVAKWAANFTVLVIALVLGVAGAAYYTVQLMGSLAWGTVAAASGLYALWLLCAVSLTLLFSAWLRGPAAAGFALLLAAGMSLAHSLLPSRTAWLPAALPGMSAGLLAEGSVTGGPMISAVLLIVACIAGASLLIRRNKLPN
;
A
#
# COMPACT_ATOMS: atom_id res chain seq x y z
N MET A 1 23.24 19.64 9.14
CA MET A 1 22.13 18.78 8.68
C MET A 1 21.23 18.47 9.87
N SER A 2 19.90 18.52 9.70
CA SER A 2 18.99 18.16 10.79
C SER A 2 19.15 16.67 11.15
N LYS A 3 19.05 16.31 12.43
CA LYS A 3 19.21 14.92 12.91
C LYS A 3 18.24 13.96 12.20
N LEU A 4 17.04 14.45 11.86
CA LEU A 4 16.01 13.71 11.11
C LEU A 4 16.44 13.37 9.69
N TRP A 5 17.05 14.32 8.98
CA TRP A 5 17.52 14.10 7.62
C TRP A 5 18.60 13.01 7.58
N ALA A 6 19.54 13.04 8.51
CA ALA A 6 20.58 12.02 8.60
C ALA A 6 20.01 10.60 8.84
N LEU A 7 18.99 10.50 9.70
CA LEU A 7 18.27 9.23 9.91
C LEU A 7 17.55 8.79 8.64
N TYR A 8 16.81 9.68 7.99
CA TYR A 8 16.10 9.38 6.75
C TYR A 8 17.06 8.92 5.64
N SER A 9 18.18 9.60 5.44
CA SER A 9 19.19 9.22 4.44
C SER A 9 19.79 7.84 4.72
N ARG A 10 19.98 7.49 6.00
CA ARG A 10 20.40 6.13 6.40
C ARG A 10 19.34 5.10 5.99
N GLU A 11 18.08 5.32 6.32
CA GLU A 11 17.00 4.38 5.98
C GLU A 11 16.82 4.25 4.45
N MET A 12 17.01 5.34 3.70
CA MET A 12 17.00 5.29 2.24
C MET A 12 18.17 4.50 1.68
N LEU A 13 19.38 4.66 2.23
CA LEU A 13 20.54 3.83 1.86
C LEU A 13 20.30 2.36 2.16
N GLU A 14 19.62 2.04 3.27
CA GLU A 14 19.21 0.67 3.58
C GLU A 14 18.20 0.16 2.55
N ALA A 15 17.21 0.95 2.16
CA ALA A 15 16.24 0.59 1.12
C ALA A 15 16.90 0.32 -0.25
N VAL A 16 17.95 1.07 -0.59
CA VAL A 16 18.75 0.85 -1.80
C VAL A 16 19.60 -0.41 -1.68
N ARG A 17 20.33 -0.60 -0.57
CA ARG A 17 21.23 -1.76 -0.36
C ARG A 17 20.48 -3.08 -0.20
N SER A 18 19.26 -3.03 0.31
CA SER A 18 18.36 -4.19 0.40
C SER A 18 17.55 -4.42 -0.88
N TYR A 19 17.85 -3.67 -1.96
CA TYR A 19 17.16 -3.71 -3.26
C TYR A 19 15.67 -3.41 -3.20
N LYS A 20 15.12 -3.00 -2.05
CA LYS A 20 13.68 -2.67 -1.85
C LYS A 20 13.22 -1.60 -2.81
N LEU A 21 14.08 -0.61 -3.07
CA LEU A 21 13.78 0.48 -4.00
C LEU A 21 13.71 0.01 -5.47
N ILE A 22 14.18 -1.19 -5.79
CA ILE A 22 14.14 -1.76 -7.14
C ILE A 22 13.02 -2.80 -7.24
N TRP A 23 13.02 -3.81 -6.37
CA TRP A 23 12.09 -4.92 -6.53
C TRP A 23 10.63 -4.54 -6.22
N ILE A 24 10.37 -3.66 -5.25
CA ILE A 24 8.99 -3.24 -4.93
C ILE A 24 8.36 -2.49 -6.10
N PRO A 25 9.01 -1.44 -6.69
CA PRO A 25 8.46 -0.81 -7.88
C PRO A 25 8.30 -1.74 -9.08
N VAL A 26 9.24 -2.66 -9.31
CA VAL A 26 9.14 -3.63 -10.41
C VAL A 26 7.86 -4.45 -10.28
N VAL A 27 7.53 -4.96 -9.10
CA VAL A 27 6.29 -5.73 -8.94
C VAL A 27 5.05 -4.85 -9.12
N PHE A 28 5.07 -3.60 -8.65
CA PHE A 28 3.95 -2.66 -8.88
C PHE A 28 3.74 -2.35 -10.36
N ILE A 29 4.83 -2.19 -11.14
CA ILE A 29 4.80 -2.03 -12.59
C ILE A 29 4.17 -3.25 -13.25
N ILE A 30 4.63 -4.45 -12.90
CA ILE A 30 4.10 -5.70 -13.45
C ILE A 30 2.60 -5.80 -13.16
N LEU A 31 2.17 -5.65 -11.91
CA LEU A 31 0.76 -5.69 -11.53
C LEU A 31 -0.06 -4.64 -12.28
N GLY A 32 0.47 -3.42 -12.42
CA GLY A 32 -0.19 -2.33 -13.13
C GLY A 32 -0.40 -2.63 -14.61
N ILE A 33 0.62 -3.16 -15.31
CA ILE A 33 0.55 -3.49 -16.74
C ILE A 33 -0.32 -4.73 -16.98
N MET A 34 -0.28 -5.70 -16.07
CA MET A 34 -1.01 -6.96 -16.20
C MET A 34 -2.51 -6.75 -16.30
N GLN A 35 -3.10 -5.82 -15.53
CA GLN A 35 -4.54 -5.60 -15.55
C GLN A 35 -5.09 -5.17 -16.93
N PRO A 36 -4.63 -4.09 -17.58
CA PRO A 36 -5.14 -3.70 -18.89
C PRO A 36 -4.84 -4.74 -19.97
N LEU A 37 -3.68 -5.40 -19.90
CA LEU A 37 -3.31 -6.43 -20.86
C LEU A 37 -4.23 -7.66 -20.78
N VAL A 38 -4.45 -8.20 -19.58
CA VAL A 38 -5.37 -9.33 -19.37
C VAL A 38 -6.80 -8.95 -19.74
N THR A 39 -7.20 -7.71 -19.46
CA THR A 39 -8.56 -7.25 -19.79
C THR A 39 -8.78 -7.16 -21.29
N PHE A 40 -7.81 -6.64 -22.04
CA PHE A 40 -7.90 -6.53 -23.49
C PHE A 40 -7.93 -7.91 -24.18
N TYR A 41 -7.06 -8.83 -23.74
CA TYR A 41 -6.98 -10.19 -24.30
C TYR A 41 -7.97 -11.17 -23.67
N MET A 42 -8.90 -10.72 -22.82
CA MET A 42 -9.84 -11.61 -22.12
C MET A 42 -10.67 -12.44 -23.09
N ALA A 43 -11.17 -11.83 -24.17
CA ALA A 43 -11.94 -12.53 -25.19
C ALA A 43 -11.12 -13.62 -25.88
N ASP A 44 -9.86 -13.34 -26.24
CA ASP A 44 -8.97 -14.33 -26.86
C ASP A 44 -8.60 -15.47 -25.90
N ILE A 45 -8.39 -15.16 -24.62
CA ILE A 45 -8.13 -16.14 -23.56
C ILE A 45 -9.34 -17.09 -23.40
N LEU A 46 -10.55 -16.54 -23.45
CA LEU A 46 -11.78 -17.31 -23.40
C LEU A 46 -11.99 -18.15 -24.67
N ALA A 47 -11.74 -17.59 -25.86
CA ALA A 47 -11.84 -18.31 -27.13
C ALA A 47 -10.87 -19.49 -27.22
N ALA A 48 -9.68 -19.38 -26.59
CA ALA A 48 -8.72 -20.47 -26.49
C ALA A 48 -9.11 -21.56 -25.48
N SER A 49 -10.10 -21.30 -24.62
CA SER A 49 -10.59 -22.26 -23.62
C SER A 49 -11.70 -23.15 -24.23
N SER A 50 -11.51 -24.47 -24.16
CA SER A 50 -12.46 -25.46 -24.70
C SER A 50 -13.78 -25.57 -23.93
N ASN A 51 -13.93 -24.83 -22.83
CA ASN A 51 -15.04 -24.98 -21.88
C ASN A 51 -15.84 -23.68 -21.64
N VAL A 52 -15.86 -22.77 -22.62
CA VAL A 52 -16.67 -21.54 -22.55
C VAL A 52 -18.10 -21.81 -23.05
N PRO A 53 -19.15 -21.55 -22.24
CA PRO A 53 -20.53 -21.67 -22.70
C PRO A 53 -20.78 -20.80 -23.93
N ALA A 54 -21.47 -21.33 -24.95
CA ALA A 54 -21.62 -20.66 -26.24
C ALA A 54 -22.21 -19.23 -26.15
N GLY A 55 -23.06 -18.94 -25.16
CA GLY A 55 -23.64 -17.60 -24.95
C GLY A 55 -22.80 -16.62 -24.12
N PHE A 56 -21.66 -17.04 -23.56
CA PHE A 56 -20.80 -16.18 -22.74
C PHE A 56 -19.92 -15.24 -23.61
N MET A 57 -19.51 -15.70 -24.79
CA MET A 57 -18.74 -14.88 -25.73
C MET A 57 -19.58 -13.75 -26.34
N ASP A 58 -20.86 -14.02 -26.61
CA ASP A 58 -21.80 -13.06 -27.20
C ASP A 58 -22.24 -11.97 -26.23
N SER A 59 -22.03 -12.17 -24.92
CA SER A 59 -22.43 -11.23 -23.86
C SER A 59 -21.25 -10.51 -23.19
N TYR A 60 -20.01 -10.78 -23.64
CA TYR A 60 -18.82 -10.13 -23.07
C TYR A 60 -18.63 -8.73 -23.65
N GLU A 61 -18.85 -7.71 -22.82
CA GLU A 61 -18.49 -6.33 -23.12
C GLU A 61 -17.17 -5.97 -22.46
N MET A 62 -16.23 -5.41 -23.24
CA MET A 62 -14.95 -4.97 -22.70
C MET A 62 -15.18 -3.83 -21.69
N PRO A 63 -14.63 -3.92 -20.46
CA PRO A 63 -14.78 -2.85 -19.49
C PRO A 63 -14.11 -1.56 -19.98
N GLY A 64 -14.74 -0.42 -19.70
CA GLY A 64 -14.17 0.88 -20.03
C GLY A 64 -12.86 1.18 -19.29
N ALA A 65 -12.11 2.16 -19.80
CA ALA A 65 -10.79 2.57 -19.27
C ALA A 65 -10.80 2.87 -17.76
N ALA A 66 -11.84 3.55 -17.25
CA ALA A 66 -11.97 3.86 -15.82
C ALA A 66 -12.16 2.61 -14.95
N ALA A 67 -12.95 1.64 -15.41
CA ALA A 67 -13.19 0.39 -14.71
C ALA A 67 -11.93 -0.47 -14.65
N VAL A 68 -11.16 -0.52 -15.74
CA VAL A 68 -9.86 -1.22 -15.78
C VAL A 68 -8.88 -0.61 -14.81
N MET A 69 -8.83 0.72 -14.74
CA MET A 69 -7.99 1.42 -13.76
C MET A 69 -8.40 1.12 -12.32
N ALA A 70 -9.70 1.11 -12.03
CA ALA A 70 -10.21 0.75 -10.71
C ALA A 70 -9.83 -0.68 -10.32
N GLN A 71 -9.90 -1.62 -11.27
CA GLN A 71 -9.45 -3.00 -11.07
C GLN A 71 -7.93 -3.08 -10.83
N ALA A 72 -7.13 -2.32 -11.58
CA ALA A 72 -5.68 -2.28 -11.44
C ALA A 72 -5.28 -1.77 -10.05
N LEU A 73 -5.91 -0.68 -9.59
CA LEU A 73 -5.75 -0.19 -8.23
C LEU A 73 -6.20 -1.23 -7.21
N GLY A 74 -7.33 -1.90 -7.44
CA GLY A 74 -7.85 -2.99 -6.60
C GLY A 74 -6.84 -4.09 -6.32
N GLN A 75 -6.03 -4.49 -7.30
CA GLN A 75 -4.98 -5.50 -7.12
C GLN A 75 -3.88 -5.06 -6.14
N TYR A 76 -3.59 -3.76 -6.05
CA TYR A 76 -2.64 -3.25 -5.06
C TYR A 76 -3.14 -3.44 -3.63
N GLY A 77 -4.45 -3.55 -3.41
CA GLY A 77 -5.05 -3.77 -2.09
C GLY A 77 -4.83 -5.16 -1.54
N THR A 78 -4.54 -6.13 -2.39
CA THR A 78 -4.19 -7.49 -1.98
C THR A 78 -2.69 -7.73 -2.11
N ILE A 79 -2.18 -7.73 -3.34
CA ILE A 79 -0.79 -8.08 -3.62
C ILE A 79 0.14 -6.92 -3.25
N GLY A 80 -0.25 -5.67 -3.53
CA GLY A 80 0.54 -4.50 -3.18
C GLY A 80 0.73 -4.35 -1.66
N ILE A 81 -0.33 -4.51 -0.87
CA ILE A 81 -0.26 -4.54 0.60
C ILE A 81 0.67 -5.65 1.07
N LEU A 82 0.52 -6.87 0.53
CA LEU A 82 1.41 -7.99 0.86
C LEU A 82 2.89 -7.65 0.64
N ILE A 83 3.22 -7.11 -0.52
CA ILE A 83 4.60 -6.74 -0.87
C ILE A 83 5.16 -5.67 0.05
N LEU A 84 4.38 -4.62 0.31
CA LEU A 84 4.78 -3.52 1.19
C LEU A 84 4.95 -3.99 2.63
N THR A 85 4.03 -4.83 3.12
CA THR A 85 4.13 -5.37 4.47
C THR A 85 5.35 -6.25 4.65
N LEU A 86 5.66 -7.12 3.69
CA LEU A 86 6.87 -7.95 3.69
C LEU A 86 8.15 -7.10 3.57
N GLY A 87 8.13 -6.04 2.76
CA GLY A 87 9.26 -5.10 2.63
C GLY A 87 9.53 -4.30 3.90
N THR A 88 8.50 -4.04 4.71
CA THR A 88 8.56 -3.22 5.93
C THR A 88 8.71 -4.03 7.22
N MET A 89 8.43 -5.34 7.18
CA MET A 89 8.32 -6.19 8.38
C MET A 89 9.56 -6.20 9.29
N ASN A 90 10.75 -6.08 8.70
CA ASN A 90 12.03 -6.09 9.42
C ASN A 90 12.54 -4.69 9.80
N SER A 91 11.79 -3.62 9.53
CA SER A 91 12.27 -2.25 9.74
C SER A 91 12.63 -1.93 11.20
N LEU A 92 11.86 -2.45 12.17
CA LEU A 92 12.15 -2.32 13.61
C LEU A 92 12.52 -3.68 14.23
N ALA A 93 11.87 -4.76 13.80
CA ALA A 93 12.15 -6.10 14.28
C ALA A 93 13.60 -6.54 13.96
N GLY A 94 14.14 -6.16 12.80
CA GLY A 94 15.51 -6.48 12.40
C GLY A 94 16.56 -5.75 13.24
N GLU A 95 16.31 -4.50 13.61
CA GLU A 95 17.20 -3.73 14.50
C GLU A 95 17.18 -4.29 15.93
N ARG A 96 16.04 -4.79 16.41
CA ARG A 96 15.95 -5.50 17.69
C ARG A 96 16.68 -6.84 17.66
N SER A 97 16.50 -7.64 16.61
CA SER A 97 17.14 -8.96 16.54
C SER A 97 18.65 -8.90 16.33
N SER A 98 19.15 -7.81 15.73
CA SER A 98 20.59 -7.60 15.50
C SER A 98 21.32 -6.89 16.65
N GLY A 99 20.62 -6.48 17.72
CA GLY A 99 21.21 -5.68 18.81
C GLY A 99 21.56 -4.23 18.44
N THR A 100 21.41 -3.85 17.15
CA THR A 100 21.75 -2.50 16.66
C THR A 100 20.82 -1.42 17.23
N ALA A 101 19.63 -1.80 17.70
CA ALA A 101 18.70 -0.89 18.38
C ALA A 101 19.35 -0.20 19.59
N GLU A 102 20.21 -0.90 20.34
CA GLU A 102 20.90 -0.35 21.52
C GLU A 102 21.97 0.68 21.11
N LEU A 103 22.74 0.40 20.05
CA LEU A 103 23.71 1.32 19.45
C LEU A 103 23.06 2.59 18.88
N LEU A 104 21.87 2.48 18.31
CA LEU A 104 21.14 3.63 17.77
C LEU A 104 20.60 4.52 18.90
N MET A 105 20.18 3.92 20.02
CA MET A 105 19.65 4.62 21.19
C MET A 105 20.73 5.21 22.11
N ALA A 106 21.99 4.77 22.00
CA ALA A 106 23.13 5.43 22.66
C ALA A 106 23.37 6.86 22.14
N ARG A 107 22.80 7.22 20.99
CA ARG A 107 22.82 8.58 20.46
C ARG A 107 21.64 9.39 21.03
N PRO A 108 21.80 10.70 21.30
CA PRO A 108 20.75 11.57 21.83
C PRO A 108 19.72 11.92 20.74
N VAL A 109 18.94 10.92 20.34
CA VAL A 109 17.88 11.00 19.32
C VAL A 109 16.56 10.53 19.92
N SER A 110 15.48 11.25 19.62
CA SER A 110 14.17 10.92 20.16
C SER A 110 13.62 9.64 19.49
N PRO A 111 12.90 8.76 20.23
CA PRO A 111 12.25 7.59 19.64
C PRO A 111 11.30 7.94 18.49
N VAL A 112 10.60 9.08 18.61
CA VAL A 112 9.70 9.60 17.58
C VAL A 112 10.46 9.91 16.30
N SER A 113 11.65 10.52 16.40
CA SER A 113 12.48 10.82 15.24
C SER A 113 12.92 9.57 14.48
N ILE A 114 13.20 8.47 15.18
CA ILE A 114 13.56 7.19 14.57
C ILE A 114 12.37 6.60 13.81
N VAL A 115 11.21 6.54 14.46
CA VAL A 115 9.98 6.01 13.85
C VAL A 115 9.56 6.82 12.64
N VAL A 116 9.55 8.15 12.74
CA VAL A 116 9.18 9.05 11.65
C VAL A 116 10.14 8.92 10.47
N ALA A 117 11.45 8.79 10.70
CA ALA A 117 12.42 8.59 9.62
C ALA A 117 12.17 7.27 8.88
N LYS A 118 11.91 6.18 9.61
CA LYS A 118 11.58 4.86 9.04
C LYS A 118 10.27 4.88 8.25
N TRP A 119 9.25 5.51 8.83
CA TRP A 119 7.97 5.69 8.16
C TRP A 119 8.13 6.51 6.87
N ALA A 120 8.87 7.62 6.91
CA ALA A 120 9.12 8.46 5.74
C ALA A 120 9.88 7.73 4.64
N ALA A 121 10.88 6.91 4.98
CA ALA A 121 11.60 6.08 4.00
C ALA A 121 10.66 5.08 3.31
N ASN A 122 9.82 4.37 4.08
CA ASN A 122 8.84 3.44 3.51
C ASN A 122 7.76 4.17 2.70
N PHE A 123 7.35 5.38 3.11
CA PHE A 123 6.46 6.24 2.34
C PHE A 123 7.06 6.62 0.99
N THR A 124 8.36 6.96 0.93
CA THR A 124 8.99 7.26 -0.37
C THR A 124 9.09 6.04 -1.28
N VAL A 125 9.36 4.85 -0.74
CA VAL A 125 9.34 3.60 -1.52
C VAL A 125 7.93 3.32 -2.05
N LEU A 126 6.90 3.50 -1.21
CA LEU A 126 5.50 3.39 -1.60
C LEU A 126 5.16 4.32 -2.77
N VAL A 127 5.48 5.61 -2.64
CA VAL A 127 5.15 6.63 -3.66
C VAL A 127 5.83 6.30 -4.98
N ILE A 128 7.12 5.96 -4.98
CA ILE A 128 7.84 5.60 -6.20
C ILE A 128 7.20 4.36 -6.85
N ALA A 129 6.92 3.32 -6.07
CA ALA A 129 6.32 2.08 -6.58
C ALA A 129 4.92 2.33 -7.16
N LEU A 130 4.08 3.07 -6.45
CA LEU A 130 2.72 3.37 -6.88
C LEU A 130 2.70 4.26 -8.12
N VAL A 131 3.53 5.32 -8.17
CA VAL A 131 3.61 6.20 -9.35
C VAL A 131 4.04 5.41 -10.59
N LEU A 132 5.06 4.55 -10.48
CA LEU A 132 5.51 3.72 -11.60
C LEU A 132 4.47 2.66 -12.00
N GLY A 133 3.81 2.04 -11.03
CA GLY A 133 2.73 1.08 -11.26
C GLY A 133 1.52 1.70 -11.96
N VAL A 134 1.02 2.82 -11.44
CA VAL A 134 -0.11 3.57 -12.01
C VAL A 134 0.26 4.15 -13.37
N ALA A 135 1.49 4.63 -13.56
CA ALA A 135 1.95 5.09 -14.87
C ALA A 135 1.95 3.97 -15.91
N GLY A 136 2.43 2.77 -15.55
CA GLY A 136 2.37 1.59 -16.42
C GLY A 136 0.93 1.21 -16.76
N ALA A 137 0.07 1.10 -15.74
CA ALA A 137 -1.34 0.79 -15.93
C ALA A 137 -2.06 1.84 -16.79
N ALA A 138 -1.85 3.14 -16.54
CA ALA A 138 -2.47 4.23 -17.28
C ALA A 138 -1.98 4.28 -18.73
N TYR A 139 -0.68 4.08 -18.97
CA TYR A 139 -0.10 4.06 -20.31
C TYR A 139 -0.75 2.98 -21.18
N TYR A 140 -0.82 1.75 -20.70
CA TYR A 140 -1.46 0.66 -21.44
C TYR A 140 -2.97 0.84 -21.55
N THR A 141 -3.64 1.32 -20.50
CA THR A 141 -5.08 1.60 -20.55
C THR A 141 -5.42 2.64 -21.63
N VAL A 142 -4.62 3.70 -21.75
CA VAL A 142 -4.84 4.74 -22.77
C VAL A 142 -4.65 4.19 -24.19
N GLN A 143 -3.64 3.33 -24.38
CA GLN A 143 -3.36 2.74 -25.68
C GLN A 143 -4.40 1.70 -26.11
N LEU A 144 -4.92 0.90 -25.16
CA LEU A 144 -5.79 -0.26 -25.45
C LEU A 144 -7.29 0.06 -25.35
N MET A 145 -7.70 0.95 -24.42
CA MET A 145 -9.11 1.26 -24.14
C MET A 145 -9.52 2.72 -24.40
N GLY A 146 -8.56 3.60 -24.72
CA GLY A 146 -8.84 5.00 -25.04
C GLY A 146 -8.70 5.97 -23.87
N SER A 147 -9.36 7.13 -23.96
CA SER A 147 -9.02 8.30 -23.13
C SER A 147 -9.30 8.09 -21.63
N LEU A 148 -8.38 8.61 -20.80
CA LEU A 148 -8.47 8.58 -19.34
C LEU A 148 -8.30 10.00 -18.78
N ALA A 149 -9.12 10.35 -17.78
CA ALA A 149 -8.99 11.64 -17.11
C ALA A 149 -7.83 11.61 -16.09
N TRP A 150 -6.66 12.11 -16.49
CA TRP A 150 -5.45 12.08 -15.65
C TRP A 150 -5.63 12.65 -14.24
N GLY A 151 -6.48 13.69 -14.09
CA GLY A 151 -6.80 14.28 -12.79
C GLY A 151 -7.53 13.32 -11.85
N THR A 152 -8.50 12.54 -12.36
CA THR A 152 -9.23 11.56 -11.53
C THR A 152 -8.35 10.37 -11.20
N VAL A 153 -7.47 9.94 -12.10
CA VAL A 153 -6.48 8.87 -11.86
C VAL A 153 -5.50 9.26 -10.78
N ALA A 154 -4.95 10.48 -10.84
CA ALA A 154 -4.05 11.01 -9.82
C ALA A 154 -4.75 11.06 -8.45
N ALA A 155 -5.98 11.58 -8.40
CA ALA A 155 -6.74 11.63 -7.15
C ALA A 155 -7.09 10.23 -6.60
N ALA A 156 -7.53 9.30 -7.45
CA ALA A 156 -7.84 7.92 -7.06
C ALA A 156 -6.60 7.18 -6.55
N SER A 157 -5.46 7.35 -7.23
CA SER A 157 -4.17 6.81 -6.78
C SER A 157 -3.73 7.39 -5.44
N GLY A 158 -4.02 8.67 -5.17
CA GLY A 158 -3.73 9.33 -3.89
C GLY A 158 -4.55 8.76 -2.73
N LEU A 159 -5.85 8.50 -2.97
CA LEU A 159 -6.71 7.81 -2.01
C LEU A 159 -6.21 6.38 -1.73
N TYR A 160 -5.77 5.69 -2.79
CA TYR A 160 -5.20 4.35 -2.66
C TYR A 160 -3.88 4.35 -1.90
N ALA A 161 -3.00 5.32 -2.17
CA ALA A 161 -1.74 5.51 -1.47
C ALA A 161 -1.97 5.65 0.04
N LEU A 162 -3.01 6.39 0.44
CA LEU A 162 -3.38 6.57 1.83
C LEU A 162 -3.74 5.24 2.51
N TRP A 163 -4.50 4.38 1.83
CA TRP A 163 -4.84 3.05 2.34
C TRP A 163 -3.61 2.14 2.47
N LEU A 164 -2.75 2.09 1.45
CA LEU A 164 -1.51 1.33 1.50
C LEU A 164 -0.58 1.83 2.62
N LEU A 165 -0.56 3.15 2.85
CA LEU A 165 0.22 3.78 3.91
C LEU A 165 -0.32 3.42 5.31
N CYS A 166 -1.64 3.25 5.48
CA CYS A 166 -2.20 2.69 6.71
C CYS A 166 -1.64 1.28 6.98
N ALA A 167 -1.59 0.42 5.96
CA ALA A 167 -1.04 -0.93 6.10
C ALA A 167 0.45 -0.92 6.47
N VAL A 168 1.25 -0.04 5.85
CA VAL A 168 2.67 0.18 6.20
C VAL A 168 2.83 0.70 7.63
N SER A 169 1.91 1.55 8.08
CA SER A 169 1.96 2.10 9.45
C SER A 169 1.63 1.02 10.48
N LEU A 170 0.67 0.13 10.16
CA LEU A 170 0.34 -1.03 10.99
C LEU A 170 1.50 -2.02 11.08
N THR A 171 2.17 -2.34 9.97
CA THR A 171 3.36 -3.21 10.04
C THR A 171 4.47 -2.61 10.87
N LEU A 172 4.70 -1.31 10.75
CA LEU A 172 5.72 -0.62 11.51
C LEU A 172 5.40 -0.66 13.02
N LEU A 173 4.13 -0.46 13.41
CA LEU A 173 3.67 -0.63 14.79
C LEU A 173 3.91 -2.05 15.31
N PHE A 174 3.46 -3.07 14.58
CA PHE A 174 3.64 -4.46 15.01
C PHE A 174 5.10 -4.90 14.99
N SER A 175 5.92 -4.36 14.09
CA SER A 175 7.37 -4.59 14.02
C SER A 175 8.11 -3.99 15.22
N ALA A 176 7.51 -3.07 15.97
CA ALA A 176 8.05 -2.59 17.25
C ALA A 176 7.93 -3.62 18.38
N TRP A 177 6.94 -4.52 18.32
CA TRP A 177 6.62 -5.47 19.39
C TRP A 177 6.97 -6.92 19.03
N LEU A 178 6.58 -7.37 17.83
CA LEU A 178 6.64 -8.76 17.38
C LEU A 178 7.88 -9.05 16.52
N ARG A 179 8.19 -10.32 16.27
CA ARG A 179 9.21 -10.72 15.28
C ARG A 179 8.74 -10.34 13.87
N GLY A 180 9.67 -10.08 12.95
CA GLY A 180 9.38 -9.56 11.60
C GLY A 180 8.22 -10.27 10.89
N PRO A 181 8.27 -11.60 10.67
CA PRO A 181 7.20 -12.33 10.00
C PRO A 181 5.84 -12.24 10.73
N ALA A 182 5.85 -12.29 12.07
CA ALA A 182 4.63 -12.15 12.86
C ALA A 182 4.04 -10.73 12.72
N ALA A 183 4.87 -9.69 12.69
CA ALA A 183 4.43 -8.32 12.49
C ALA A 183 3.72 -8.11 11.14
N ALA A 184 4.25 -8.69 10.07
CA ALA A 184 3.59 -8.67 8.75
C ALA A 184 2.24 -9.40 8.80
N GLY A 185 2.20 -10.60 9.37
CA GLY A 185 0.98 -11.39 9.48
C GLY A 185 -0.14 -10.67 10.23
N PHE A 186 0.15 -10.08 11.40
CA PHE A 186 -0.85 -9.34 12.17
C PHE A 186 -1.33 -8.07 11.47
N ALA A 187 -0.44 -7.34 10.79
CA ALA A 187 -0.85 -6.17 10.01
C ALA A 187 -1.78 -6.54 8.86
N LEU A 188 -1.46 -7.62 8.14
CA LEU A 188 -2.28 -8.15 7.05
C LEU A 188 -3.64 -8.65 7.55
N LEU A 189 -3.67 -9.38 8.66
CA LEU A 189 -4.91 -9.84 9.28
C LEU A 189 -5.79 -8.68 9.71
N LEU A 190 -5.21 -7.63 10.29
CA LEU A 190 -5.98 -6.46 10.69
C LEU A 190 -6.50 -5.68 9.47
N ALA A 191 -5.67 -5.48 8.44
CA ALA A 191 -6.09 -4.82 7.20
C ALA A 191 -7.21 -5.61 6.51
N ALA A 192 -7.07 -6.93 6.40
CA ALA A 192 -8.09 -7.83 5.84
C ALA A 192 -9.37 -7.83 6.68
N GLY A 193 -9.24 -7.83 8.01
CA GLY A 193 -10.37 -7.74 8.93
C GLY A 193 -11.14 -6.43 8.78
N MET A 194 -10.44 -5.31 8.58
CA MET A 194 -11.06 -4.01 8.30
C MET A 194 -11.78 -4.02 6.93
N SER A 195 -11.18 -4.59 5.90
CA SER A 195 -11.81 -4.76 4.58
C SER A 195 -13.05 -5.64 4.64
N LEU A 196 -13.00 -6.75 5.37
CA LEU A 196 -14.12 -7.65 5.55
C LEU A 196 -15.26 -6.98 6.34
N ALA A 197 -14.92 -6.29 7.43
CA ALA A 197 -15.90 -5.52 8.20
C ALA A 197 -16.60 -4.46 7.34
N HIS A 198 -15.84 -3.81 6.45
CA HIS A 198 -16.41 -2.85 5.51
C HIS A 198 -17.34 -3.51 4.49
N SER A 199 -16.95 -4.65 3.94
CA SER A 199 -17.77 -5.43 3.01
C SER A 199 -19.08 -5.92 3.63
N LEU A 200 -19.09 -6.24 4.93
CA LEU A 200 -20.27 -6.78 5.62
C LEU A 200 -21.24 -5.70 6.10
N LEU A 201 -20.73 -4.54 6.54
CA LEU A 201 -21.56 -3.43 7.04
C LEU A 201 -21.16 -2.08 6.42
N PRO A 202 -21.37 -1.88 5.10
CA PRO A 202 -20.91 -0.69 4.39
C PRO A 202 -21.48 0.62 4.97
N SER A 203 -22.74 0.62 5.41
CA SER A 203 -23.40 1.82 5.97
C SER A 203 -22.82 2.26 7.32
N ARG A 204 -22.42 1.33 8.18
CA ARG A 204 -21.86 1.64 9.52
C ARG A 204 -20.35 1.86 9.51
N THR A 205 -19.66 1.45 8.46
CA THR A 205 -18.19 1.47 8.36
C THR A 205 -17.68 2.41 7.26
N ALA A 206 -18.57 3.25 6.71
CA ALA A 206 -18.22 4.25 5.70
C ALA A 206 -17.20 5.30 6.16
N TRP A 207 -16.81 5.30 7.43
CA TRP A 207 -15.77 6.14 8.00
C TRP A 207 -14.45 5.40 8.20
N LEU A 208 -14.37 4.08 7.99
CA LEU A 208 -13.13 3.32 8.17
C LEU A 208 -12.15 3.59 7.00
N PRO A 209 -10.84 3.51 7.25
CA PRO A 209 -9.83 3.60 6.19
C PRO A 209 -10.01 2.55 5.09
N ALA A 210 -10.62 1.40 5.41
CA ALA A 210 -10.92 0.33 4.45
C ALA A 210 -11.98 0.71 3.40
N ALA A 211 -12.68 1.84 3.55
CA ALA A 211 -13.56 2.38 2.53
C ALA A 211 -12.81 3.10 1.39
N LEU A 212 -11.54 3.47 1.60
CA LEU A 212 -10.73 4.22 0.63
C LEU A 212 -10.55 3.52 -0.72
N PRO A 213 -10.31 2.19 -0.81
CA PRO A 213 -10.29 1.49 -2.09
C PRO A 213 -11.61 1.61 -2.86
N GLY A 214 -12.75 1.45 -2.17
CA GLY A 214 -14.08 1.61 -2.79
C GLY A 214 -14.31 3.04 -3.28
N MET A 215 -13.93 4.03 -2.49
CA MET A 215 -13.98 5.44 -2.90
C MET A 215 -13.06 5.75 -4.08
N SER A 216 -11.88 5.14 -4.16
CA SER A 216 -10.98 5.34 -5.30
C SER A 216 -11.59 4.81 -6.60
N ALA A 217 -12.28 3.67 -6.54
CA ALA A 217 -13.03 3.13 -7.67
C ALA A 217 -14.25 3.99 -8.02
N GLY A 218 -15.01 4.44 -7.02
CA GLY A 218 -16.14 5.36 -7.20
C GLY A 218 -15.72 6.72 -7.78
N LEU A 219 -14.54 7.24 -7.43
CA LEU A 219 -14.00 8.47 -7.99
C LEU A 219 -13.70 8.35 -9.49
N LEU A 220 -13.26 7.17 -9.93
CA LEU A 220 -13.02 6.89 -11.34
C LEU A 220 -14.32 6.73 -12.14
N ALA A 221 -15.40 6.27 -11.50
CA ALA A 221 -16.69 6.03 -12.15
C ALA A 221 -17.67 7.22 -12.09
N GLU A 222 -17.85 7.81 -10.92
CA GLU A 222 -18.93 8.76 -10.60
C GLU A 222 -18.43 10.14 -10.16
N GLY A 223 -17.14 10.29 -9.84
CA GLY A 223 -16.53 11.57 -9.51
C GLY A 223 -16.82 12.11 -8.10
N SER A 224 -17.46 11.33 -7.21
CA SER A 224 -17.81 11.77 -5.86
C SER A 224 -16.75 11.38 -4.81
N VAL A 225 -16.47 12.29 -3.86
CA VAL A 225 -15.51 12.08 -2.77
C VAL A 225 -16.12 12.50 -1.44
N THR A 226 -16.02 11.65 -0.43
CA THR A 226 -16.39 11.95 0.96
C THR A 226 -15.14 12.09 1.84
N GLY A 227 -15.10 13.09 2.73
CA GLY A 227 -13.90 13.35 3.54
C GLY A 227 -13.67 12.39 4.72
N GLY A 228 -14.70 11.64 5.14
CA GLY A 228 -14.69 10.86 6.39
C GLY A 228 -13.55 9.81 6.48
N PRO A 229 -13.44 8.90 5.50
CA PRO A 229 -12.38 7.87 5.48
C PRO A 229 -10.95 8.41 5.42
N MET A 230 -10.76 9.60 4.85
CA MET A 230 -9.43 10.22 4.79
C MET A 230 -8.96 10.64 6.18
N ILE A 231 -9.87 11.21 6.98
CA ILE A 231 -9.57 11.65 8.34
C ILE A 231 -9.24 10.45 9.23
N SER A 232 -10.03 9.38 9.16
CA SER A 232 -9.78 8.17 9.96
C SER A 232 -8.47 7.49 9.60
N ALA A 233 -8.09 7.50 8.31
CA ALA A 233 -6.82 6.96 7.85
C ALA A 233 -5.62 7.75 8.40
N VAL A 234 -5.69 9.09 8.37
CA VAL A 234 -4.67 9.94 8.98
C VAL A 234 -4.59 9.71 10.50
N LEU A 235 -5.73 9.62 11.19
CA LEU A 235 -5.76 9.32 12.62
C LEU A 235 -5.14 7.96 12.94
N LEU A 236 -5.42 6.93 12.13
CA LEU A 236 -4.82 5.60 12.29
C LEU A 236 -3.30 5.64 12.10
N ILE A 237 -2.81 6.36 11.08
CA ILE A 237 -1.37 6.52 10.82
C ILE A 237 -0.69 7.19 12.02
N VAL A 238 -1.25 8.29 12.51
CA VAL A 238 -0.73 9.02 13.68
C VAL A 238 -0.73 8.12 14.92
N ALA A 239 -1.81 7.37 15.16
CA ALA A 239 -1.89 6.42 16.26
C ALA A 239 -0.84 5.30 16.16
N CYS A 240 -0.57 4.79 14.96
CA CYS A 240 0.46 3.77 14.73
C CYS A 240 1.87 4.32 15.00
N ILE A 241 2.18 5.53 14.53
CA ILE A 241 3.47 6.19 14.76
C ILE A 241 3.66 6.47 16.25
N ALA A 242 2.64 6.97 16.94
CA ALA A 242 2.66 7.20 18.38
C ALA A 242 2.84 5.89 19.16
N GLY A 243 2.08 4.85 18.82
CA GLY A 243 2.16 3.53 19.42
C GLY A 243 3.55 2.89 19.26
N ALA A 244 4.11 2.94 18.05
CA ALA A 244 5.47 2.44 17.78
C ALA A 244 6.51 3.22 18.62
N SER A 245 6.39 4.54 18.69
CA SER A 245 7.30 5.39 19.46
C SER A 245 7.24 5.10 20.96
N LEU A 246 6.06 4.82 21.51
CA LEU A 246 5.86 4.44 22.91
C LEU A 246 6.43 3.05 23.22
N LEU A 247 6.21 2.07 22.34
CA LEU A 247 6.74 0.71 22.50
C LEU A 247 8.28 0.70 22.50
N ILE A 248 8.88 1.45 21.58
CA ILE A 248 10.34 1.66 21.52
C ILE A 248 10.86 2.31 22.81
N ARG A 249 10.08 3.21 23.42
CA ARG A 249 10.43 3.83 24.72
C ARG A 249 10.30 2.87 25.89
N ARG A 250 9.37 1.91 25.87
CA ARG A 250 9.15 0.96 26.98
C ARG A 250 10.18 -0.16 27.02
N ASN A 251 10.72 -0.59 25.87
CA ASN A 251 11.80 -1.60 25.80
C ASN A 251 13.17 -1.07 26.27
N LYS A 252 13.22 0.07 26.98
CA LYS A 252 14.43 0.74 27.48
C LYS A 252 14.98 0.20 28.80
N LEU A 253 14.29 -0.73 29.47
CA LEU A 253 14.70 -1.23 30.78
C LEU A 253 15.08 -2.70 30.67
N PRO A 254 16.38 -3.04 30.57
CA PRO A 254 16.84 -4.26 31.22
C PRO A 254 16.59 -4.10 32.72
N ASN A 255 15.86 -5.04 33.32
CA ASN A 255 16.01 -5.32 34.75
C ASN A 255 17.39 -5.94 34.98
#